data_AF-D9PLF8-F1
#
_entry.id   AF-D9PLF8-F1
#
_cell.length_a   1.000
_cell.length_b   1.000
_cell.length_c   1.000
_cell.angle_alpha   90.00
_cell.angle_beta   90.00
_cell.angle_gamma   90.00
#
_symmetry.space_group_name_H-M   'P 1'
#
loop_
_entity.id
_entity.type
_entity.pdbx_description
1 polymer ?
#
loop_
_entity_poly.entity_id
_entity_poly.type
_entity_poly.pdbx_seq_one_letter_code
_entity_poly.pdbx_strand_id
1 'polypeptide(L)'
;MENIERLLEMLREMGLKREYKPYQERESGAVLLEVKHPAEIVDGVLVGSDIDVYDRGTFRVWTHQTKKGRAYAARYGLHIRLMDGECELFIPAHLADTLLREFGAKVKRPISEKAMAHLKAIGFKKHTQEARSRSLTPQKGISIATPFILKPQSAIYNETNKRRVNNGKTIIKH
;
A
#
# COMPACT_ATOMS: atom_id res chain seq x y z
N MET A 1 -4.35 9.69 14.92
CA MET A 1 -5.55 8.82 14.87
C MET A 1 -6.62 9.36 13.93
N GLU A 2 -6.70 10.68 13.68
CA GLU A 2 -7.68 11.31 12.76
C GLU A 2 -7.74 10.70 11.35
N ASN A 3 -6.65 10.13 10.82
CA ASN A 3 -6.64 9.61 9.44
C ASN A 3 -7.38 8.26 9.27
N ILE A 4 -7.44 7.40 10.29
CA ILE A 4 -8.15 6.10 10.19
C ILE A 4 -9.65 6.30 10.26
N GLU A 5 -10.11 7.18 11.16
CA GLU A 5 -11.54 7.50 11.30
C GLU A 5 -12.10 8.10 10.01
N ARG A 6 -11.34 9.01 9.39
CA ARG A 6 -11.67 9.57 8.08
C ARG A 6 -11.79 8.49 7.00
N LEU A 7 -10.86 7.54 6.95
CA LEU A 7 -10.97 6.43 6.00
C LEU A 7 -12.21 5.57 6.26
N LEU A 8 -12.53 5.26 7.52
CA LEU A 8 -13.75 4.53 7.87
C LEU A 8 -15.02 5.25 7.41
N GLU A 9 -15.07 6.57 7.55
CA GLU A 9 -16.17 7.39 7.04
C GLU A 9 -16.27 7.30 5.52
N MET A 10 -15.17 7.47 4.79
CA MET A 10 -15.13 7.31 3.33
C MET A 10 -15.60 5.92 2.88
N LEU A 11 -15.18 4.86 3.56
CA LEU A 11 -15.62 3.49 3.24
C LEU A 11 -17.13 3.31 3.43
N ARG A 12 -17.73 3.98 4.42
CA ARG A 12 -19.18 3.96 4.65
C ARG A 12 -19.92 4.75 3.56
N GLU A 13 -19.43 5.93 3.22
CA GLU A 13 -20.01 6.76 2.14
C GLU A 13 -19.99 6.06 0.78
N MET A 14 -18.97 5.24 0.53
CA MET A 14 -18.85 4.43 -0.69
C MET A 14 -19.91 3.32 -0.82
N GLY A 15 -20.70 3.04 0.22
CA GLY A 15 -21.78 2.05 0.18
C GLY A 15 -21.30 0.60 0.05
N LEU A 16 -20.11 0.30 0.56
CA LEU A 16 -19.55 -1.06 0.54
C LEU A 16 -20.36 -2.01 1.41
N LYS A 17 -20.60 -3.23 0.92
CA LYS A 17 -21.31 -4.27 1.69
C LYS A 17 -20.39 -4.93 2.72
N ARG A 18 -19.08 -4.90 2.49
CA ARG A 18 -18.09 -5.50 3.39
C ARG A 18 -17.38 -4.43 4.23
N GLU A 19 -17.19 -4.74 5.50
CA GLU A 19 -16.37 -3.91 6.39
C GLU A 19 -14.89 -4.26 6.23
N TYR A 20 -14.12 -3.41 5.56
CA TYR A 20 -12.68 -3.55 5.46
C TYR A 20 -11.97 -3.09 6.74
N LYS A 21 -10.74 -3.58 6.93
CA LYS A 21 -9.90 -3.23 8.08
C LYS A 21 -8.86 -2.18 7.67
N PRO A 22 -9.05 -0.89 7.97
CA PRO A 22 -8.00 0.09 7.75
C PRO A 22 -6.89 -0.07 8.81
N TYR A 23 -5.66 0.24 8.43
CA TYR A 23 -4.53 0.42 9.33
C TYR A 23 -3.66 1.59 8.86
N GLN A 24 -2.83 2.08 9.76
CA GLN A 24 -1.83 3.09 9.43
C GLN A 24 -0.46 2.41 9.35
N GLU A 25 0.19 2.52 8.20
CA GLU A 25 1.54 2.02 8.01
C GLU A 25 2.52 2.80 8.88
N ARG A 26 3.45 2.09 9.53
CA ARG A 26 4.36 2.69 10.51
C ARG A 26 5.41 3.60 9.87
N GLU A 27 5.87 3.27 8.68
CA GLU A 27 7.02 3.93 8.04
C GLU A 27 6.60 5.19 7.29
N SER A 28 5.64 5.08 6.37
CA SER A 28 5.16 6.23 5.59
C SER A 28 4.09 7.06 6.32
N GLY A 29 3.41 6.47 7.32
CA GLY A 29 2.21 7.05 7.92
C GLY A 29 0.96 6.97 7.03
N ALA A 30 1.04 6.33 5.87
CA ALA A 30 -0.08 6.13 4.96
C ALA A 30 -1.20 5.31 5.62
N VAL A 31 -2.45 5.60 5.25
CA VAL A 31 -3.60 4.83 5.70
C VAL A 31 -4.04 3.90 4.60
N LEU A 32 -3.93 2.60 4.88
CA LEU A 32 -4.13 1.52 3.92
C LEU A 32 -5.21 0.57 4.44
N LEU A 33 -5.69 -0.33 3.58
CA LEU A 33 -6.46 -1.49 4.01
C LEU A 33 -5.51 -2.64 4.35
N GLU A 34 -5.74 -3.31 5.47
CA GLU A 34 -4.97 -4.49 5.83
C GLU A 34 -5.15 -5.56 4.75
N VAL A 35 -4.04 -6.11 4.29
CA VAL A 35 -4.02 -7.24 3.36
C VAL A 35 -3.42 -8.50 4.00
N LYS A 36 -3.49 -9.62 3.29
CA LYS A 36 -2.86 -10.88 3.69
C LYS A 36 -1.32 -10.82 3.60
N HIS A 37 -0.81 -10.21 2.54
CA HIS A 37 0.62 -10.07 2.25
C HIS A 37 0.88 -8.59 1.89
N PRO A 38 1.22 -7.74 2.89
CA PRO A 38 1.55 -6.32 2.67
C PRO A 38 2.66 -6.17 1.64
N ALA A 39 2.72 -5.00 0.99
CA ALA A 39 3.77 -4.76 0.03
C ALA A 39 5.12 -4.60 0.74
N GLU A 40 6.13 -5.36 0.29
CA GLU A 40 7.49 -5.33 0.81
C GLU A 40 8.47 -5.35 -0.37
N ILE A 41 9.60 -4.65 -0.27
CA ILE A 41 10.65 -4.70 -1.29
C ILE A 41 11.66 -5.77 -0.90
N VAL A 42 11.75 -6.84 -1.69
CA VAL A 42 12.69 -7.95 -1.51
C VAL A 42 13.61 -8.01 -2.72
N ASP A 43 14.91 -7.84 -2.52
CA ASP A 43 15.93 -7.84 -3.58
C ASP A 43 15.62 -6.85 -4.73
N GLY A 44 15.04 -5.69 -4.40
CA GLY A 44 14.66 -4.67 -5.37
C GLY A 44 13.35 -4.93 -6.11
N VAL A 45 12.58 -5.95 -5.70
CA VAL A 45 11.30 -6.31 -6.30
C VAL A 45 10.19 -6.19 -5.26
N LEU A 46 9.06 -5.57 -5.62
CA LEU A 46 7.87 -5.58 -4.77
C LEU A 46 7.32 -7.01 -4.65
N VAL A 47 6.95 -7.39 -3.43
CA VAL A 47 6.23 -8.62 -3.12
C VAL A 47 5.03 -8.22 -2.27
N GLY A 48 3.89 -8.85 -2.48
CA GLY A 48 2.64 -8.52 -1.79
C GLY A 48 1.76 -7.49 -2.51
N SER A 49 0.96 -6.75 -1.74
CA SER A 49 0.00 -5.76 -2.24
C SER A 49 -0.29 -4.70 -1.20
N ASP A 50 -0.41 -3.45 -1.63
CA ASP A 50 -0.97 -2.37 -0.82
C ASP A 50 -2.25 -1.87 -1.45
N ILE A 51 -3.19 -1.44 -0.59
CA ILE A 51 -4.50 -0.96 -1.01
C ILE A 51 -4.82 0.31 -0.25
N ASP A 52 -5.02 1.41 -0.98
CA ASP A 52 -5.46 2.68 -0.42
C ASP A 52 -6.73 3.19 -1.12
N VAL A 53 -7.28 4.26 -0.56
CA VAL A 53 -8.32 5.04 -1.22
C VAL A 53 -7.65 6.18 -1.98
N TYR A 54 -7.71 6.09 -3.31
CA TYR A 54 -7.07 7.05 -4.20
C TYR A 54 -7.87 8.35 -4.29
N ASP A 55 -9.18 8.23 -4.49
CA ASP A 55 -10.12 9.35 -4.56
C ASP A 55 -11.50 8.97 -4.00
N ARG A 56 -12.47 9.88 -4.12
CA ARG A 56 -13.86 9.62 -3.73
C ARG A 56 -14.49 8.58 -4.65
N GLY A 57 -14.38 7.33 -4.25
CA GLY A 57 -15.03 6.19 -4.89
C GLY A 57 -14.09 5.27 -5.66
N THR A 58 -12.77 5.48 -5.58
CA THR A 58 -11.78 4.61 -6.22
C THR A 58 -10.73 4.14 -5.22
N PHE A 59 -10.46 2.84 -5.27
CA PHE A 59 -9.35 2.20 -4.58
C PHE A 59 -8.17 2.06 -5.54
N ARG A 60 -6.96 2.31 -5.04
CA ARG A 60 -5.75 1.94 -5.74
C ARG A 60 -5.17 0.68 -5.11
N VAL A 61 -4.87 -0.30 -5.95
CA VAL A 61 -4.15 -1.52 -5.56
C VAL A 61 -2.78 -1.49 -6.22
N TRP A 62 -1.72 -1.42 -5.43
CA TRP A 62 -0.35 -1.54 -5.90
C TRP A 62 0.16 -2.95 -5.61
N THR A 63 0.59 -3.69 -6.64
CA THR A 63 0.99 -5.10 -6.49
C THR A 63 1.95 -5.58 -7.57
N HIS A 64 2.78 -6.55 -7.21
CA HIS A 64 3.63 -7.33 -8.14
C HIS A 64 2.84 -8.33 -9.01
N GLN A 65 1.55 -8.56 -8.72
CA GLN A 65 0.71 -9.52 -9.43
C GLN A 65 0.22 -9.01 -10.80
N THR A 66 1.15 -8.58 -11.66
CA THR A 66 0.88 -7.93 -12.96
C THR A 66 -0.07 -8.72 -13.86
N LYS A 67 0.10 -10.05 -13.94
CA LYS A 67 -0.79 -10.92 -14.73
C LYS A 67 -2.24 -10.86 -14.23
N LYS A 68 -2.44 -10.89 -12.91
CA LYS A 68 -3.76 -10.81 -12.28
C LYS A 68 -4.38 -9.42 -12.47
N GLY A 69 -3.58 -8.37 -12.28
CA GLY A 69 -3.98 -6.98 -12.52
C GLY A 69 -4.47 -6.78 -13.96
N ARG A 70 -3.70 -7.20 -14.96
CA ARG A 70 -4.08 -7.13 -16.39
C ARG A 70 -5.37 -7.89 -16.70
N ALA A 71 -5.51 -9.11 -16.16
CA ALA A 71 -6.70 -9.92 -16.37
C ALA A 71 -7.96 -9.24 -15.83
N TYR A 72 -7.90 -8.65 -14.63
CA TYR A 72 -9.02 -7.91 -14.08
C TYR A 72 -9.28 -6.57 -14.78
N ALA A 73 -8.23 -5.85 -15.18
CA ALA A 73 -8.37 -4.63 -15.96
C ALA A 73 -9.11 -4.89 -17.28
N ALA A 74 -8.71 -5.94 -18.02
CA ALA A 74 -9.38 -6.35 -19.25
C ALA A 74 -10.83 -6.81 -19.01
N ARG A 75 -11.06 -7.62 -17.98
CA ARG A 75 -12.39 -8.19 -17.69
C ARG A 75 -13.42 -7.15 -17.24
N TYR A 76 -13.01 -6.16 -16.46
CA TYR A 76 -13.90 -5.19 -15.83
C TYR A 76 -13.76 -3.77 -16.39
N GLY A 77 -12.93 -3.57 -17.41
CA GLY A 77 -12.69 -2.26 -18.03
C GLY A 77 -12.02 -1.26 -17.08
N LEU A 78 -11.05 -1.72 -16.28
CA LEU A 78 -10.40 -0.88 -15.27
C LEU A 78 -9.17 -0.17 -15.81
N HIS A 79 -8.87 0.99 -15.24
CA HIS A 79 -7.58 1.64 -15.47
C HIS A 79 -6.47 0.87 -14.75
N ILE A 80 -5.37 0.64 -15.47
CA ILE A 80 -4.17 -0.03 -14.96
C ILE A 80 -2.93 0.74 -15.42
N ARG A 81 -1.99 0.96 -14.49
CA ARG A 81 -0.64 1.40 -14.79
C ARG A 81 0.32 0.24 -14.60
N LEU A 82 1.17 -0.01 -15.60
CA LEU A 82 2.17 -1.06 -15.55
C LEU A 82 3.54 -0.42 -15.31
N MET A 83 4.31 -1.01 -14.42
CA MET A 83 5.68 -0.64 -14.08
C MET A 83 6.55 -1.89 -14.19
N ASP A 84 7.87 -1.75 -14.04
CA ASP A 84 8.79 -2.87 -14.16
C ASP A 84 8.55 -3.90 -13.04
N GLY A 85 7.83 -4.98 -13.38
CA GLY A 85 7.48 -6.06 -12.44
C GLY A 85 6.22 -5.81 -11.61
N GLU A 86 5.58 -4.66 -11.74
CA GLU A 86 4.50 -4.22 -10.86
C GLU A 86 3.32 -3.60 -11.62
N CYS A 87 2.18 -3.47 -10.95
CA CYS A 87 1.06 -2.72 -11.47
C CYS A 87 0.30 -1.95 -10.39
N GLU A 88 -0.25 -0.80 -10.79
CA GLU A 88 -1.31 -0.11 -10.05
C GLU A 88 -2.65 -0.36 -10.76
N LEU A 89 -3.63 -0.87 -10.04
CA LEU A 89 -4.99 -1.09 -10.53
C LEU A 89 -5.96 -0.17 -9.79
N PHE A 90 -6.81 0.54 -10.55
CA PHE A 90 -7.79 1.47 -10.01
C PHE A 90 -9.17 0.81 -10.03
N ILE A 91 -9.69 0.50 -8.84
CA ILE A 91 -10.92 -0.27 -8.65
C ILE A 91 -12.01 0.67 -8.13
N PRO A 92 -13.09 0.91 -8.88
CA PRO A 92 -14.20 1.71 -8.39
C PRO A 92 -14.95 0.99 -7.27
N ALA A 93 -15.54 1.76 -6.35
CA ALA A 93 -16.17 1.27 -5.13
C ALA A 93 -17.24 0.19 -5.38
N HIS A 94 -18.02 0.31 -6.45
CA HIS A 94 -19.04 -0.67 -6.80
C HIS A 94 -18.47 -2.08 -7.16
N LEU A 95 -17.17 -2.18 -7.46
CA LEU A 95 -16.46 -3.45 -7.69
C LEU A 95 -15.58 -3.88 -6.51
N ALA A 96 -15.41 -3.03 -5.50
CA ALA A 96 -14.46 -3.24 -4.42
C ALA A 96 -14.73 -4.53 -3.63
N ASP A 97 -16.01 -4.80 -3.32
CA ASP A 97 -16.45 -6.00 -2.59
C ASP A 97 -16.10 -7.32 -3.30
N THR A 98 -15.96 -7.26 -4.62
CA THR A 98 -15.60 -8.40 -5.47
C THR A 98 -14.09 -8.49 -5.61
N LEU A 99 -13.41 -7.38 -5.90
CA LEU A 99 -12.02 -7.40 -6.36
C LEU A 99 -10.99 -7.21 -5.25
N LEU A 100 -11.25 -6.41 -4.21
CA LEU A 100 -10.21 -6.13 -3.20
C LEU A 100 -9.79 -7.40 -2.44
N ARG A 101 -10.72 -8.33 -2.21
CA ARG A 101 -10.42 -9.62 -1.57
C ARG A 101 -9.50 -10.50 -2.43
N GLU A 102 -9.56 -10.36 -3.75
CA GLU A 102 -8.68 -11.07 -4.67
C GLU A 102 -7.23 -10.60 -4.56
N PHE A 103 -7.02 -9.38 -4.06
CA PHE A 103 -5.71 -8.83 -3.71
C PHE A 103 -5.40 -8.95 -2.21
N GLY A 104 -6.16 -9.79 -1.49
CA GLY A 104 -5.87 -10.14 -0.11
C GLY A 104 -6.43 -9.16 0.92
N ALA A 105 -7.25 -8.19 0.54
CA ALA A 105 -7.88 -7.26 1.48
C ALA A 105 -8.66 -8.01 2.58
N LYS A 106 -8.38 -7.68 3.83
CA LYS A 106 -9.03 -8.26 4.99
C LYS A 106 -10.34 -7.54 5.29
N VAL A 107 -11.36 -8.35 5.53
CA VAL A 107 -12.68 -7.90 5.97
C VAL A 107 -12.91 -8.34 7.40
N LYS A 108 -13.62 -7.53 8.17
CA LYS A 108 -14.14 -7.92 9.48
C LYS A 108 -15.14 -9.05 9.26
N ARG A 109 -14.88 -10.20 9.89
CA ARG A 109 -15.83 -11.31 9.89
C ARG A 109 -16.90 -11.01 10.93
N PRO A 110 -18.19 -10.99 10.58
CA PRO A 110 -19.24 -10.97 11.59
C PRO A 110 -19.14 -12.29 12.37
N ILE A 111 -18.94 -12.19 13.68
CA ILE A 111 -18.96 -13.36 14.57
C ILE A 111 -20.43 -13.55 14.96
N SER A 112 -21.01 -14.71 14.65
CA SER A 112 -22.37 -15.02 15.10
C SER A 112 -22.43 -15.07 16.62
N GLU A 113 -23.58 -14.72 17.22
CA GLU A 113 -23.76 -14.75 18.68
C GLU A 113 -23.47 -16.14 19.26
N LYS A 114 -23.85 -17.20 18.53
CA LYS A 114 -23.56 -18.59 18.90
C LYS A 114 -22.06 -18.88 18.92
N ALA A 115 -21.30 -18.39 17.93
CA ALA A 115 -19.85 -18.52 17.93
C ALA A 115 -19.19 -17.70 19.05
N MET A 116 -19.74 -16.52 19.36
CA MET A 116 -19.26 -15.68 20.45
C MET A 116 -19.53 -16.30 21.83
N ALA A 117 -20.70 -16.91 22.02
CA ALA A 117 -21.03 -17.66 23.23
C ALA A 117 -20.12 -18.88 23.41
N HIS A 118 -19.86 -19.63 22.34
CA HIS A 118 -18.92 -20.73 22.36
C HIS A 118 -17.49 -20.28 22.70
N LEU A 119 -17.02 -19.18 22.09
CA LEU A 119 -15.71 -18.57 22.39
C LEU A 119 -15.61 -18.14 23.87
N LYS A 120 -16.68 -17.55 24.43
CA LYS A 120 -16.74 -17.21 25.86
C LYS A 120 -16.69 -18.46 26.75
N ALA A 121 -17.39 -19.53 26.37
CA ALA A 121 -17.42 -20.79 27.12
C ALA A 121 -16.06 -21.50 27.17
N ILE A 122 -15.24 -21.41 26.11
CA ILE A 122 -13.88 -21.96 26.08
C ILE A 122 -12.81 -21.02 26.68
N GLY A 123 -13.23 -19.93 27.35
CA GLY A 123 -12.31 -19.01 28.01
C GLY A 123 -11.57 -18.04 27.08
N PHE A 124 -12.05 -17.83 25.84
CA PHE A 124 -11.46 -16.83 24.94
C PHE A 124 -11.70 -15.42 25.50
N LYS A 125 -10.68 -14.85 26.17
CA LYS A 125 -10.67 -13.44 26.56
C LYS A 125 -10.26 -12.62 25.34
N LYS A 126 -11.17 -11.77 24.85
CA LYS A 126 -10.88 -10.80 23.80
C LYS A 126 -9.72 -9.93 24.30
N HIS A 127 -8.51 -10.11 23.76
CA HIS A 127 -7.38 -9.25 24.08
C HIS A 127 -7.68 -7.86 23.49
N THR A 128 -8.22 -6.97 24.31
CA THR A 128 -8.26 -5.55 24.02
C THR A 128 -6.81 -5.07 24.02
N GLN A 129 -6.30 -4.60 22.88
CA GLN A 129 -4.97 -3.97 22.78
C GLN A 129 -4.97 -2.59 23.45
N GLU A 130 -5.25 -2.52 24.76
CA GLU A 130 -5.14 -1.28 25.55
C GLU A 130 -3.92 -1.27 26.49
N ALA A 131 -3.02 -2.25 26.39
CA ALA A 131 -1.86 -2.35 27.27
C ALA A 131 -0.53 -2.49 26.49
N ARG A 132 -0.11 -1.41 25.81
CA ARG A 132 1.32 -1.17 25.50
C ARG A 132 1.81 0.23 25.90
N SER A 133 1.08 0.92 26.79
CA SER A 133 1.44 2.25 27.30
C SER A 133 1.94 2.23 28.75
N ARG A 134 2.51 1.13 29.23
CA ARG A 134 3.13 1.06 30.58
C ARG A 134 4.27 0.05 30.62
N SER A 135 5.47 0.51 30.26
CA SER A 135 6.73 0.20 30.97
C SER A 135 7.94 0.67 30.14
N LEU A 136 8.33 1.93 30.30
CA LEU A 136 9.72 2.35 30.11
C LEU A 136 10.17 2.98 31.42
N THR A 137 10.58 2.14 32.35
CA THR A 137 11.53 2.55 33.40
C THR A 137 12.90 2.75 32.73
N PRO A 138 13.65 3.80 33.10
CA PRO A 138 14.91 4.13 32.44
C PRO A 138 16.01 3.22 32.98
N GLN A 139 16.54 2.32 32.14
CA GLN A 139 17.83 1.71 32.44
C GLN A 139 18.96 2.56 31.87
N LYS A 140 19.77 3.06 32.79
CA LYS A 140 21.02 3.76 32.60
C LYS A 140 21.96 3.00 31.66
N GLY A 141 22.44 3.72 30.66
CA GLY A 141 23.88 3.85 30.36
C GLY A 141 24.59 2.64 29.79
N ILE A 142 24.84 2.68 28.48
CA ILE A 142 26.20 2.45 27.95
C ILE A 142 26.46 3.52 26.89
N SER A 143 27.48 4.32 27.16
CA SER A 143 28.09 5.28 26.25
C SER A 143 28.82 4.53 25.15
N ILE A 144 28.59 4.92 23.90
CA ILE A 144 29.58 4.72 22.84
C ILE A 144 29.66 6.01 22.03
N ALA A 145 30.78 6.69 22.21
CA ALA A 145 31.18 7.86 21.47
C ALA A 145 31.49 7.47 20.02
N THR A 146 30.98 8.24 19.06
CA THR A 146 31.71 8.50 17.82
C THR A 146 31.23 9.82 17.20
N PRO A 147 32.10 10.80 16.93
CA PRO A 147 31.72 12.08 16.36
C PRO A 147 31.58 11.96 14.84
N PHE A 148 30.38 12.18 14.30
CA PHE A 148 30.24 12.36 12.85
C PHE A 148 30.46 13.84 12.52
N ILE A 149 31.69 14.14 12.08
CA ILE A 149 32.13 15.45 11.62
C ILE A 149 31.43 15.77 10.29
N LEU A 150 30.73 16.90 10.29
CA LEU A 150 30.29 17.63 9.10
C LEU A 150 31.49 17.97 8.20
N LYS A 151 31.38 17.68 6.91
CA LYS A 151 32.03 18.50 5.87
C LYS A 151 31.02 18.85 4.79
N PRO A 152 30.74 20.13 4.56
CA PRO A 152 30.22 20.62 3.29
C PRO A 152 31.40 20.91 2.34
N GLN A 153 31.27 20.62 1.04
CA GLN A 153 31.99 21.37 0.00
C GLN A 153 31.44 21.09 -1.42
N SER A 154 30.69 22.09 -1.91
CA SER A 154 30.71 22.70 -3.25
C SER A 154 31.23 21.93 -4.48
N ALA A 155 30.31 21.77 -5.44
CA ALA A 155 30.36 22.17 -6.86
C ALA A 155 31.67 22.09 -7.66
N ILE A 156 31.66 21.35 -8.79
CA ILE A 156 32.23 21.77 -10.09
C ILE A 156 31.38 21.21 -11.25
N TYR A 157 31.10 22.09 -12.20
CA TYR A 157 30.35 21.99 -13.45
C TYR A 157 31.29 21.59 -14.62
N ASN A 158 30.79 20.86 -15.63
CA ASN A 158 31.11 20.97 -17.09
C ASN A 158 30.85 19.63 -17.82
N GLU A 159 29.87 19.53 -18.71
CA GLU A 159 29.86 19.98 -20.12
C GLU A 159 30.41 18.91 -21.07
N THR A 160 29.51 18.19 -21.76
CA THR A 160 29.77 17.56 -23.07
C THR A 160 28.43 17.29 -23.77
N ASN A 161 27.90 18.32 -24.44
CA ASN A 161 26.85 18.13 -25.43
C ASN A 161 27.11 19.01 -26.65
N LYS A 162 27.81 18.43 -27.63
CA LYS A 162 28.14 18.93 -28.98
C LYS A 162 28.51 17.64 -29.75
N ARG A 163 27.89 17.20 -30.84
CA ARG A 163 27.37 17.89 -32.03
C ARG A 163 26.37 16.99 -32.79
N ARG A 164 25.45 17.68 -33.49
CA ARG A 164 24.69 17.29 -34.70
C ARG A 164 25.53 16.56 -35.74
N VAL A 165 24.93 15.69 -36.57
CA VAL A 165 24.79 15.95 -38.03
C VAL A 165 23.56 15.24 -38.63
N ASN A 166 22.75 16.03 -39.35
CA ASN A 166 21.80 15.59 -40.37
C ASN A 166 22.53 14.89 -41.53
N ASN A 167 21.89 13.89 -42.15
CA ASN A 167 21.94 13.57 -43.59
C ASN A 167 20.88 12.46 -43.78
N GLY A 168 19.68 12.71 -44.28
CA GLY A 168 19.44 13.23 -45.61
C GLY A 168 19.55 12.12 -46.65
N LYS A 169 18.48 11.30 -46.81
CA LYS A 169 18.18 10.62 -48.08
C LYS A 169 16.75 10.09 -48.11
N THR A 170 15.84 10.98 -48.52
CA THR A 170 14.65 10.63 -49.28
C THR A 170 15.11 10.10 -50.64
N ILE A 171 14.67 8.92 -51.04
CA ILE A 171 14.73 8.46 -52.43
C ILE A 171 13.29 8.24 -52.86
N ILE A 172 12.82 9.08 -53.78
CA ILE A 172 11.63 8.89 -54.59
C ILE A 172 12.07 9.05 -56.06
N LYS A 173 11.42 8.27 -56.93
CA LYS A 173 11.33 8.32 -58.41
C LYS A 173 12.27 7.34 -59.13
N HIS A 174 11.83 6.61 -60.15
CA HIS A 174 10.74 6.86 -61.10
C HIS A 174 9.77 5.68 -61.24
#